data_AF-A0A936A8L0-F1
#
_entry.id   AF-A0A936A8L0-F1
#
_cell.length_a   1.000
_cell.length_b   1.000
_cell.length_c   1.000
_cell.angle_alpha   90.00
_cell.angle_beta   90.00
_cell.angle_gamma   90.00
#
_symmetry.space_group_name_H-M   'P 1'
#
loop_
_entity.id
_entity.type
_entity.pdbx_description
1 polymer ?
#
loop_
_entity_poly.entity_id
_entity_poly.type
_entity_poly.pdbx_seq_one_letter_code
_entity_poly.pdbx_strand_id
1 'polypeptide(L)'
;MHLVDLDAAKDGASAQRELIRDLIYRFHGGVQVGGGVRNESDIELLLRNCASRVVIGSVAVKDPERVSRCGECRYGFDRICHRAGRQT
;
A
#
# COMPACT_ATOMS: atom_id res chain seq x y z
N MET A 1 -4.53 1.79 -11.02
CA MET A 1 -5.72 1.95 -10.16
C MET A 1 -5.33 2.64 -8.87
N HIS A 2 -6.14 3.58 -8.38
CA HIS A 2 -5.97 4.18 -7.05
C HIS A 2 -7.00 3.54 -6.10
N LEU A 3 -6.53 2.87 -5.05
CA LEU A 3 -7.36 2.16 -4.08
C LEU A 3 -7.15 2.79 -2.70
N VAL A 4 -8.25 3.08 -2.01
CA VAL A 4 -8.21 3.67 -0.67
C VAL A 4 -8.99 2.77 0.29
N ASP A 5 -8.30 2.28 1.31
CA ASP A 5 -8.91 1.57 2.43
C ASP A 5 -9.45 2.59 3.46
N LEU A 6 -10.75 2.87 3.39
CA LEU A 6 -11.40 3.81 4.30
C LEU A 6 -11.57 3.24 5.71
N ASP A 7 -11.67 1.93 5.86
CA ASP A 7 -11.77 1.29 7.17
C ASP A 7 -10.43 1.38 7.91
N ALA A 8 -9.32 1.10 7.21
CA ALA A 8 -7.98 1.34 7.74
C ALA A 8 -7.73 2.84 8.03
N ALA A 9 -8.24 3.73 7.18
CA ALA A 9 -8.11 5.18 7.40
C ALA A 9 -8.82 5.64 8.68
N LYS A 10 -9.96 5.03 9.01
CA LYS A 10 -10.74 5.36 10.20
C LYS A 10 -10.05 4.95 11.49
N ASP A 11 -9.66 3.68 11.63
CA ASP A 11 -9.09 3.15 12.89
C ASP A 11 -7.83 2.30 12.71
N GLY A 12 -7.57 1.77 11.51
CA GLY A 12 -6.39 0.95 11.20
C GLY A 12 -6.51 -0.51 11.63
N ALA A 13 -7.40 -0.82 12.58
CA ALA A 13 -7.66 -2.17 13.04
C ALA A 13 -8.54 -2.93 12.03
N SER A 14 -9.45 -2.23 11.36
CA SER A 14 -10.37 -2.79 10.37
C SER A 14 -9.79 -2.82 8.95
N ALA A 15 -8.47 -2.90 8.80
CA ALA A 15 -7.83 -2.90 7.49
C ALA A 15 -8.20 -4.12 6.63
N GLN A 16 -8.61 -3.89 5.39
CA GLN A 16 -9.11 -4.91 4.46
C GLN A 16 -7.98 -5.56 3.65
N ARG A 17 -6.91 -6.00 4.34
CA ARG A 17 -5.63 -6.39 3.72
C ARG A 17 -5.75 -7.54 2.72
N GLU A 18 -6.57 -8.54 3.00
CA GLU A 18 -6.80 -9.70 2.10
C GLU A 18 -7.57 -9.29 0.85
N LEU A 19 -8.66 -8.53 1.01
CA LEU A 19 -9.45 -8.03 -0.11
C LEU A 19 -8.60 -7.17 -1.06
N ILE A 20 -7.79 -6.27 -0.49
CA ILE A 20 -6.87 -5.42 -1.25
C ILE A 20 -5.87 -6.28 -2.03
N ARG A 21 -5.26 -7.29 -1.40
CA ARG A 21 -4.35 -8.23 -2.07
C ARG A 21 -5.03 -8.93 -3.23
N ASP A 22 -6.23 -9.45 -3.02
CA ASP A 22 -6.98 -10.18 -4.05
C ASP A 22 -7.39 -9.27 -5.22
N LEU A 23 -7.74 -8.02 -4.95
CA LEU A 23 -8.01 -6.99 -5.97
C LEU A 23 -6.76 -6.67 -6.79
N ILE A 24 -5.61 -6.45 -6.13
CA ILE A 24 -4.34 -6.20 -6.80
C ILE A 24 -3.96 -7.38 -7.69
N TYR A 25 -4.16 -8.61 -7.22
CA TYR A 25 -3.84 -9.81 -7.99
C TYR A 25 -4.69 -9.96 -9.26
N ARG A 26 -6.00 -9.64 -9.17
CA ARG A 26 -6.95 -9.70 -10.29
C ARG A 26 -6.78 -8.56 -11.31
N PHE A 27 -6.26 -7.42 -10.87
CA PHE A 27 -6.05 -6.27 -11.73
C PHE A 27 -4.75 -6.41 -12.55
N HIS A 28 -4.83 -6.13 -13.86
CA HIS A 28 -3.68 -6.20 -14.75
C HIS A 28 -3.11 -4.79 -14.94
N GLY A 29 -2.23 -4.36 -14.03
CA GLY A 29 -1.56 -3.06 -14.07
C GLY A 29 -1.11 -2.59 -12.70
N GLY A 30 -0.47 -1.42 -12.64
CA GLY A 30 0.00 -0.86 -11.38
C GLY A 30 -1.15 -0.41 -10.47
N VAL A 31 -1.07 -0.76 -9.19
CA VAL A 31 -2.04 -0.34 -8.17
C VAL A 31 -1.35 0.51 -7.12
N GLN A 32 -1.87 1.71 -6.92
CA GLN A 32 -1.52 2.57 -5.81
C GLN A 32 -2.53 2.34 -4.67
N VAL A 33 -2.04 2.07 -3.46
CA VAL A 33 -2.88 1.83 -2.28
C VAL A 33 -2.63 2.91 -1.22
N GLY A 34 -3.70 3.48 -0.69
CA GLY A 34 -3.68 4.35 0.47
C GLY A 34 -4.72 3.93 1.50
N GLY A 35 -4.76 4.64 2.63
CA GLY A 35 -5.71 4.37 3.71
C GLY A 35 -5.02 3.75 4.94
N GLY A 36 -5.02 4.48 6.05
CA GLY A 36 -4.56 3.96 7.34
C GLY A 36 -3.07 3.69 7.53
N VAL A 37 -2.22 4.12 6.58
CA VAL A 37 -0.76 3.93 6.66
C VAL A 37 -0.15 4.83 7.74
N ARG A 38 0.29 4.26 8.86
CA ARG A 38 0.73 4.99 10.06
C ARG A 38 2.21 4.79 10.39
N ASN A 39 2.77 3.66 9.99
CA ASN A 39 4.13 3.23 10.27
C ASN A 39 4.76 2.51 9.07
N GLU A 40 6.05 2.19 9.17
CA GLU A 40 6.81 1.54 8.08
C GLU A 40 6.32 0.12 7.81
N SER A 41 5.86 -0.60 8.85
CA SER A 41 5.33 -1.95 8.70
C SER A 41 4.05 -2.00 7.84
N ASP A 42 3.22 -0.95 7.90
CA ASP A 42 2.06 -0.82 7.00
C ASP A 42 2.49 -0.69 5.54
N ILE A 43 3.56 0.08 5.28
CA ILE A 43 4.13 0.29 3.95
C ILE A 43 4.68 -1.03 3.42
N GLU A 44 5.53 -1.69 4.20
CA GLU A 44 6.11 -3.00 3.84
C GLU A 44 5.03 -4.01 3.48
N LEU A 45 3.96 -4.09 4.28
CA LEU A 45 2.91 -5.07 4.06
C LEU A 45 2.15 -4.79 2.76
N LEU A 46 1.82 -3.52 2.47
CA LEU A 46 1.16 -3.15 1.22
C LEU A 46 2.05 -3.41 0.00
N LEU A 47 3.36 -3.14 0.10
CA LEU A 47 4.32 -3.44 -0.96
C LEU A 47 4.50 -4.96 -1.16
N ARG A 48 4.52 -5.76 -0.09
CA ARG A 48 4.53 -7.23 -0.15
C ARG A 48 3.26 -7.78 -0.81
N ASN A 49 2.12 -7.11 -0.62
CA ASN A 49 0.87 -7.41 -1.32
C ASN A 49 0.82 -6.89 -2.77
N CYS A 50 1.99 -6.63 -3.37
CA CYS A 50 2.15 -6.20 -4.76
C CYS A 50 1.57 -4.82 -5.08
N ALA A 51 1.34 -3.94 -4.09
CA ALA A 51 1.04 -2.55 -4.38
C ALA A 51 2.25 -1.90 -5.07
N SER A 52 2.02 -1.27 -6.22
CA SER A 52 3.06 -0.57 -6.98
C SER A 52 3.48 0.74 -6.30
N ARG A 53 2.59 1.30 -5.47
CA ARG A 53 2.86 2.51 -4.68
C ARG A 53 1.98 2.55 -3.43
N VAL A 54 2.53 3.05 -2.34
CA VAL A 54 1.79 3.34 -1.10
C VAL A 54 1.59 4.84 -0.96
N VAL A 55 0.40 5.27 -0.53
CA VAL A 55 0.06 6.69 -0.30
C VAL A 55 -0.04 6.96 1.18
N ILE A 56 0.75 7.92 1.65
CA ILE A 56 0.76 8.38 3.04
C ILE A 56 0.13 9.77 3.08
N GLY A 57 -1.01 9.89 3.75
CA GLY A 57 -1.77 11.14 3.87
C GLY A 57 -1.55 11.83 5.21
N SER A 58 -2.36 11.47 6.21
CA SER A 58 -2.43 12.17 7.51
C SER A 58 -1.09 12.26 8.25
N VAL A 59 -0.21 11.26 8.13
CA VAL A 59 1.13 11.31 8.72
C VAL A 59 2.01 12.33 8.01
N ALA A 60 1.92 12.47 6.69
CA ALA A 60 2.70 13.45 5.94
C ALA A 60 2.36 14.90 6.32
N VAL A 61 1.12 15.16 6.71
CA VAL A 61 0.69 16.48 7.20
C VAL A 61 1.14 16.73 8.64
N LYS A 62 1.02 15.73 9.52
CA LYS A 62 1.32 15.88 10.95
C LYS A 62 2.80 15.81 11.27
N ASP A 63 3.55 15.01 10.51
CA ASP A 63 4.96 14.73 10.72
C ASP A 63 5.66 14.44 9.38
N PRO A 64 5.95 15.49 8.60
CA PRO A 64 6.61 15.36 7.30
C PRO A 64 8.06 14.84 7.41
N GLU A 65 8.73 15.10 8.53
CA GLU A 65 10.07 14.60 8.84
C GLU A 65 10.08 13.07 8.91
N ARG A 66 9.08 12.46 9.56
CA ARG A 66 8.94 10.98 9.58
C ARG A 66 8.78 10.39 8.19
N VAL A 67 8.00 11.01 7.32
CA VAL A 67 7.83 10.54 5.93
C VAL A 67 9.12 10.70 5.13
N SER A 68 9.85 11.78 5.35
CA SER A 68 11.14 12.05 4.67
C SER A 68 12.25 11.09 5.13
N ARG A 69 12.26 10.72 6.41
CA ARG A 69 13.21 9.78 7.01
C ARG A 69 12.92 8.32 6.69
N CYS A 70 11.69 7.98 6.35
CA CYS A 70 11.33 6.64 5.91
C CYS A 70 12.03 6.41 4.57
N GLY A 71 13.22 5.80 4.59
CA GLY A 71 14.08 5.59 3.41
C GLY A 71 13.39 4.78 2.31
N GLU A 72 12.32 4.06 2.66
CA GLU A 72 11.42 3.32 1.78
C GLU A 72 10.36 4.19 1.08
N CYS A 73 10.12 5.42 1.54
CA CYS A 73 9.32 6.39 0.79
C CYS A 73 9.99 6.82 -0.54
N ARG A 74 11.24 6.40 -0.80
CA ARG A 74 11.91 6.49 -2.11
C ARG A 74 11.41 5.48 -3.15
N TYR A 75 10.49 4.56 -2.84
CA TYR A 75 9.95 3.62 -3.84
C TYR A 75 9.00 4.31 -4.84
N GLY A 76 9.61 5.07 -5.73
CA GLY A 76 9.04 5.51 -6.99
C GLY A 76 9.29 4.46 -8.07
N PHE A 77 8.18 3.95 -8.59
CA PHE A 77 7.98 3.36 -9.91
C PHE A 77 8.58 1.94 -10.13
N ASP A 78 7.68 1.00 -10.39
CA ASP A 78 7.93 -0.38 -10.83
C ASP A 78 8.54 -1.36 -9.83
N ARG A 79 7.74 -1.78 -8.84
CA ARG A 79 7.82 -3.16 -8.36
C ARG A 79 6.89 -4.04 -9.18
N ILE A 80 7.48 -4.81 -10.09
CA ILE A 80 6.79 -5.91 -10.77
C ILE A 80 6.77 -7.10 -9.79
N CYS A 81 5.62 -7.32 -9.16
CA CYS A 81 5.39 -8.52 -8.38
C CYS A 81 5.17 -9.69 -9.36
N HIS A 82 6.08 -10.67 -9.38
CA HIS A 82 5.88 -11.88 -10.18
C HIS A 82 4.65 -12.63 -9.63
N ARG A 83 3.57 -12.62 -10.41
CA ARG A 83 2.38 -13.43 -10.13
C ARG A 83 2.78 -14.90 -10.29
N ALA A 84 2.92 -15.64 -9.18
CA ALA A 84 2.99 -17.09 -9.24
C ALA A 84 1.75 -17.58 -10.00
N GLY A 85 1.97 -18.31 -11.10
CA GLY A 85 0.98 -18.57 -12.13
C GLY A 85 -0.37 -19.04 -11.59
N ARG A 86 -1.44 -18.65 -12.29
CA ARG A 86 -2.76 -19.28 -12.17
C ARG A 86 -2.56 -20.79 -12.25
N GLN A 87 -2.73 -21.50 -11.14
CA GLN A 87 -3.18 -22.88 -11.23
C GLN A 87 -4.65 -22.77 -11.62
N THR A 88 -4.89 -23.01 -12.91
CA THR A 88 -6.19 -23.35 -13.48
C THR A 88 -6.81 -24.54 -12.76
#